data_AF-A0A7S4N3L6-F1
#
_entry.id   AF-A0A7S4N3L6-F1
#
_cell.length_a   1.000
_cell.length_b   1.000
_cell.length_c   1.000
_cell.angle_alpha   90.00
_cell.angle_beta   90.00
_cell.angle_gamma   90.00
#
_symmetry.space_group_name_H-M   'P 1'
#
loop_
_entity.id
_entity.type
_entity.pdbx_description
1 polymer ?
#
loop_
_entity_poly.entity_id
_entity_poly.type
_entity_poly.pdbx_seq_one_letter_code
_entity_poly.pdbx_strand_id
1 'polypeptide(L)'
;MPIPGTLLVVSTVMAFASGAQISPRLQIFRSRQRQLRGGESEAAEADDHEGVVRSRRGFFPEVFREAEQGVCPSRNSFHIQQVQGTGDCLFHSIAIGMAFEDERCHLDMYDQSLADRVRKLRELAVDTLTSDPNCTLHLEGDQTIAIHELVSAAAEQYDMTPEAYCSSMRNKGVWGGGPEILALANALRRPIHVFEPVAACNGTQFRLQLCGAFGSPAFDECGKRVCIIAADDRFPDCKPTEVKRHGEGGNHFLALLPAGMDRA
;
A
#
# COMPACT_ATOMS: atom_id res chain seq x y z
N MET A 1 15.95 -11.01 -47.18
CA MET A 1 14.69 -10.28 -47.04
C MET A 1 13.63 -11.24 -46.54
N PRO A 2 13.08 -11.01 -45.34
CA PRO A 2 11.64 -11.17 -45.14
C PRO A 2 11.02 -10.10 -44.22
N ILE A 3 9.78 -9.72 -44.55
CA ILE A 3 8.68 -9.24 -43.69
C ILE A 3 7.42 -9.92 -44.31
N PRO A 4 6.32 -10.28 -43.61
CA PRO A 4 5.99 -10.08 -42.20
C PRO A 4 5.62 -11.37 -41.43
N GLY A 5 5.94 -11.39 -40.14
CA GLY A 5 5.22 -12.19 -39.15
C GLY A 5 4.51 -11.23 -38.20
N THR A 6 3.19 -11.14 -38.34
CA THR A 6 2.28 -10.50 -37.39
C THR A 6 2.43 -11.17 -36.02
N LEU A 7 2.77 -10.40 -34.99
CA LEU A 7 2.64 -10.86 -33.61
C LEU A 7 1.74 -9.89 -32.84
N LEU A 8 0.70 -10.48 -32.25
CA LEU A 8 -0.38 -9.86 -31.51
C LEU A 8 0.14 -8.86 -30.46
N VAL A 9 -0.38 -7.63 -30.51
CA VAL A 9 -0.36 -6.70 -29.38
C VAL A 9 -1.52 -7.11 -28.47
N VAL A 10 -1.23 -7.73 -27.32
CA VAL A 10 -2.22 -7.84 -26.24
C VAL A 10 -2.10 -6.57 -25.41
N SER A 11 -2.89 -5.58 -25.79
CA SER A 11 -3.14 -4.39 -24.98
C SER A 11 -4.29 -4.73 -24.03
N THR A 12 -4.04 -4.72 -22.72
CA THR A 12 -5.15 -4.61 -21.74
C THR A 12 -5.02 -3.27 -21.05
N VAL A 13 -5.53 -2.25 -21.76
CA VAL A 13 -6.10 -1.06 -21.13
C VAL A 13 -7.58 -1.36 -20.99
N MET A 14 -8.09 -1.49 -19.77
CA MET A 14 -9.53 -1.51 -19.50
C MET A 14 -9.85 -0.40 -18.51
N ALA A 15 -10.09 0.78 -19.06
CA ALA A 15 -11.08 1.69 -18.52
C ALA A 15 -12.22 1.72 -19.53
N PHE A 16 -13.40 1.16 -19.24
CA PHE A 16 -14.64 1.61 -19.85
C PHE A 16 -15.87 1.32 -18.99
N ALA A 17 -16.83 2.24 -19.12
CA ALA A 17 -18.14 2.24 -18.52
C ALA A 17 -19.11 1.32 -19.27
N SER A 18 -19.96 0.57 -18.55
CA SER A 18 -21.36 0.37 -18.93
C SER A 18 -22.17 -0.24 -17.78
N GLY A 19 -23.26 0.44 -17.39
CA GLY A 19 -24.57 -0.18 -17.14
C GLY A 19 -24.72 -1.31 -16.14
N ALA A 20 -24.40 -1.08 -14.86
CA ALA A 20 -25.08 -1.76 -13.75
C ALA A 20 -25.09 -0.82 -12.53
N GLN A 21 -26.24 -0.68 -11.87
CA GLN A 21 -26.35 0.09 -10.63
C GLN A 21 -25.58 -0.65 -9.51
N ILE A 22 -24.30 -0.34 -9.37
CA ILE A 22 -23.46 -0.81 -8.26
C ILE A 22 -23.45 0.27 -7.18
N SER A 23 -23.62 -0.16 -5.92
CA SER A 23 -23.80 0.68 -4.74
C SER A 23 -22.76 1.82 -4.63
N PRO A 24 -23.17 3.06 -4.28
CA PRO A 24 -22.28 4.22 -4.15
C PRO A 24 -21.07 4.05 -3.21
N ARG A 25 -21.10 3.04 -2.32
CA ARG A 25 -20.07 2.79 -1.30
C ARG A 25 -18.74 2.25 -1.86
N LEU A 26 -18.72 1.60 -3.03
CA LEU A 26 -17.49 1.04 -3.62
C LEU A 26 -16.72 1.99 -4.56
N GLN A 27 -17.18 3.24 -4.77
CA GLN A 27 -16.48 4.19 -5.65
C GLN A 27 -15.13 4.69 -5.10
N ILE A 28 -14.82 4.40 -3.84
CA ILE A 28 -13.58 4.82 -3.16
C ILE A 28 -12.35 4.13 -3.75
N PHE A 29 -12.51 2.96 -4.39
CA PHE A 29 -11.44 2.34 -5.19
C PHE A 29 -11.16 3.02 -6.54
N ARG A 30 -11.98 4.00 -6.97
CA ARG A 30 -11.86 4.63 -8.31
C ARG A 30 -11.72 6.16 -8.33
N SER A 31 -12.06 6.88 -7.27
CA SER A 31 -12.37 8.32 -7.40
C SER A 31 -11.48 9.25 -6.58
N ARG A 32 -10.25 9.47 -7.06
CA ARG A 32 -9.47 10.69 -6.79
C ARG A 32 -8.52 11.12 -7.93
N GLN A 33 -8.85 10.78 -9.18
CA GLN A 33 -8.07 11.14 -10.39
C GLN A 33 -8.66 12.30 -11.24
N ARG A 34 -9.54 13.15 -10.70
CA ARG A 34 -10.13 14.28 -11.45
C ARG A 34 -9.96 15.62 -10.76
N GLN A 35 -8.72 16.09 -10.68
CA GLN A 35 -8.31 17.50 -10.57
C GLN A 35 -6.79 17.40 -10.36
N LEU A 36 -5.94 17.76 -11.31
CA LEU A 36 -5.57 19.15 -11.57
C LEU A 36 -4.92 19.20 -12.97
N ARG A 37 -5.42 20.12 -13.81
CA ARG A 37 -4.89 20.42 -15.14
C ARG A 37 -4.42 21.88 -15.10
N GLY A 38 -3.16 22.12 -15.45
CA GLY A 38 -2.66 23.41 -15.93
C GLY A 38 -1.79 24.21 -14.97
N GLY A 39 -0.57 24.52 -15.42
CA GLY A 39 0.30 25.54 -14.83
C GLY A 39 1.78 25.27 -15.07
N GLU A 40 2.31 25.70 -16.22
CA GLU A 40 3.73 25.75 -16.56
C GLU A 40 4.46 26.85 -15.74
N SER A 41 5.72 26.64 -15.33
CA SER A 41 6.89 27.46 -15.75
C SER A 41 8.16 27.22 -14.91
N GLU A 42 9.27 27.03 -15.63
CA GLU A 42 10.69 27.41 -15.47
C GLU A 42 11.51 27.27 -14.15
N ALA A 43 12.51 26.36 -14.27
CA ALA A 43 13.96 26.45 -13.98
C ALA A 43 14.53 27.18 -12.75
N ALA A 44 15.29 26.42 -11.93
CA ALA A 44 16.58 26.85 -11.37
C ALA A 44 17.42 25.62 -10.97
N GLU A 45 18.68 25.61 -11.43
CA GLU A 45 19.73 24.65 -11.08
C GLU A 45 20.20 24.83 -9.63
N ALA A 46 20.50 23.70 -8.96
CA ALA A 46 21.78 23.40 -8.32
C ALA A 46 21.63 22.63 -6.98
N ASP A 47 22.50 21.62 -6.92
CA ASP A 47 23.19 21.04 -5.78
C ASP A 47 22.68 19.70 -5.21
N ASP A 48 23.68 18.83 -5.10
CA ASP A 48 23.66 17.40 -5.35
C ASP A 48 23.73 16.66 -4.02
N HIS A 49 22.58 16.27 -3.49
CA HIS A 49 22.46 15.22 -2.48
C HIS A 49 21.07 14.57 -2.61
N GLU A 50 21.04 13.39 -3.23
CA GLU A 50 19.88 12.49 -3.33
C GLU A 50 19.35 12.15 -1.93
N GLY A 51 18.41 12.93 -1.45
CA GLY A 51 17.69 12.70 -0.21
C GLY A 51 16.20 12.75 -0.45
N VAL A 52 15.45 11.82 0.12
CA VAL A 52 14.00 11.94 0.27
C VAL A 52 13.74 13.16 1.17
N VAL A 53 13.48 14.32 0.56
CA VAL A 53 13.26 15.58 1.29
C VAL A 53 11.80 15.68 1.72
N ARG A 54 11.63 15.93 3.01
CA ARG A 54 10.35 16.11 3.69
C ARG A 54 9.51 17.21 3.04
N SER A 55 8.23 16.93 2.85
CA SER A 55 7.23 17.94 2.48
C SER A 55 7.11 19.01 3.57
N ARG A 56 7.26 20.29 3.19
CA ARG A 56 6.85 21.43 4.04
C ARG A 56 5.32 21.55 4.01
N ARG A 57 4.74 21.75 5.20
CA ARG A 57 3.33 22.04 5.55
C ARG A 57 2.32 22.01 4.41
N GLY A 58 1.39 21.05 4.47
CA GLY A 58 0.16 21.08 3.68
C GLY A 58 -0.45 19.74 3.28
N PHE A 59 0.23 18.61 3.54
CA PHE A 59 -0.22 17.29 3.05
C PHE A 59 0.03 16.15 4.05
N PHE A 60 0.02 16.45 5.35
CA PHE A 60 -0.09 15.38 6.34
C PHE A 60 -1.58 15.02 6.50
N PRO A 61 -1.96 13.73 6.44
CA PRO A 61 -3.22 13.27 7.02
C PRO A 61 -3.30 13.77 8.47
N GLU A 62 -4.49 14.18 8.94
CA GLU A 62 -4.65 14.75 10.29
C GLU A 62 -4.11 13.83 11.41
N VAL A 63 -4.04 12.52 11.15
CA VAL A 63 -3.49 11.46 12.01
C VAL A 63 -1.99 11.64 12.35
N PHE A 64 -1.27 12.52 11.65
CA PHE A 64 0.12 12.89 11.99
C PHE A 64 0.23 14.32 12.57
N ARG A 65 -0.86 15.08 12.68
CA ARG A 65 -0.86 16.41 13.34
C ARG A 65 -0.80 16.31 14.86
N GLU A 66 -1.23 15.19 15.45
CA GLU A 66 -1.17 14.98 16.91
C GLU A 66 0.27 14.96 17.44
N ALA A 67 1.27 14.68 16.59
CA ALA A 67 2.69 14.80 16.92
C ALA A 67 3.20 16.27 16.95
N GLU A 68 2.41 17.27 16.54
CA GLU A 68 2.83 18.68 16.54
C GLU A 68 2.48 19.43 17.83
N GLN A 69 1.63 18.89 18.72
CA GLN A 69 1.10 19.66 19.86
C GLN A 69 1.87 19.50 21.19
N GLY A 70 2.99 18.79 21.21
CA GLY A 70 3.83 18.80 22.40
C GLY A 70 5.12 18.02 22.22
N VAL A 71 6.25 18.73 22.38
CA VAL A 71 7.61 18.20 22.56
C VAL A 71 8.39 17.87 21.28
N CYS A 72 9.42 18.71 21.03
CA CYS A 72 10.58 18.60 20.13
C CYS A 72 10.37 18.21 18.63
N PRO A 73 10.96 18.97 17.69
CA PRO A 73 10.94 18.68 16.25
C PRO A 73 11.92 17.56 15.87
N SER A 74 11.95 16.46 16.63
CA SER A 74 12.67 15.24 16.23
C SER A 74 11.91 14.59 15.09
N ARG A 75 12.09 15.18 13.89
CA ARG A 75 12.36 14.46 12.65
C ARG A 75 11.59 13.14 12.54
N ASN A 76 10.33 13.18 12.09
CA ASN A 76 9.66 12.01 11.48
C ASN A 76 10.41 11.66 10.19
N SER A 77 11.57 11.01 10.33
CA SER A 77 12.28 10.32 9.26
C SER A 77 11.73 8.90 9.22
N PHE A 78 11.78 8.28 8.05
CA PHE A 78 11.45 6.89 7.89
C PHE A 78 12.55 6.22 7.11
N HIS A 79 12.79 4.95 7.40
CA HIS A 79 13.59 4.03 6.60
C HIS A 79 12.65 3.21 5.73
N ILE A 80 13.00 3.09 4.46
CA ILE A 80 12.31 2.21 3.52
C ILE A 80 13.13 0.94 3.44
N GLN A 81 12.50 -0.19 3.75
CA GLN A 81 13.14 -1.48 3.65
C GLN A 81 12.56 -2.26 2.47
N GLN A 82 13.47 -2.64 1.56
CA GLN A 82 13.20 -3.52 0.43
C GLN A 82 12.79 -4.92 0.90
N VAL A 83 11.91 -5.56 0.14
CA VAL A 83 11.48 -6.94 0.38
C VAL A 83 11.54 -7.75 -0.91
N GLN A 84 11.48 -9.07 -0.81
CA GLN A 84 11.57 -9.90 -2.01
C GLN A 84 10.36 -9.73 -2.93
N GLY A 85 10.64 -9.55 -4.22
CA GLY A 85 9.66 -9.51 -5.30
C GLY A 85 9.10 -10.88 -5.73
N THR A 86 8.99 -11.85 -4.82
CA THR A 86 8.52 -13.22 -5.14
C THR A 86 7.00 -13.35 -5.16
N GLY A 87 6.28 -12.23 -5.12
CA GLY A 87 4.82 -12.17 -5.01
C GLY A 87 4.27 -12.20 -3.58
N ASP A 88 5.13 -12.38 -2.58
CA ASP A 88 4.78 -12.31 -1.16
C ASP A 88 5.10 -10.93 -0.54
N CYS A 89 5.47 -9.92 -1.36
CA CYS A 89 6.01 -8.64 -0.89
C CYS A 89 5.08 -7.91 0.10
N LEU A 90 3.76 -7.97 -0.09
CA LEU A 90 2.78 -7.43 0.85
C LEU A 90 2.99 -7.99 2.25
N PHE A 91 2.95 -9.31 2.38
CA PHE A 91 3.05 -9.98 3.68
C PHE A 91 4.44 -9.81 4.31
N HIS A 92 5.50 -9.75 3.50
CA HIS A 92 6.84 -9.43 3.99
C HIS A 92 6.90 -8.02 4.60
N SER A 93 6.37 -7.02 3.87
CA SER A 93 6.39 -5.64 4.33
C SER A 93 5.62 -5.45 5.65
N ILE A 94 4.47 -6.12 5.79
CA ILE A 94 3.68 -6.11 7.02
C ILE A 94 4.41 -6.86 8.15
N ALA A 95 4.98 -8.05 7.88
CA ALA A 95 5.71 -8.82 8.89
C ALA A 95 6.91 -8.05 9.47
N ILE A 96 7.67 -7.37 8.60
CA ILE A 96 8.80 -6.51 9.00
C ILE A 96 8.30 -5.33 9.82
N GLY A 97 7.25 -4.65 9.36
CA GLY A 97 6.64 -3.53 10.11
C GLY A 97 6.13 -3.95 11.49
N MET A 98 5.50 -5.12 11.60
CA MET A 98 5.05 -5.67 12.88
C MET A 98 6.22 -6.02 13.80
N ALA A 99 7.27 -6.69 13.30
CA ALA A 99 8.44 -7.02 14.11
C ALA A 99 9.14 -5.74 14.64
N PHE A 100 9.19 -4.70 13.83
CA PHE A 100 9.74 -3.42 14.25
C PHE A 100 8.88 -2.73 15.34
N GLU A 101 7.56 -2.68 15.16
CA GLU A 101 6.64 -2.02 16.11
C GLU A 101 6.46 -2.80 17.42
N ASP A 102 6.45 -4.14 17.36
CA ASP A 102 6.20 -5.00 18.51
C ASP A 102 7.47 -5.37 19.27
N GLU A 103 8.55 -5.64 18.55
CA GLU A 103 9.75 -6.28 19.10
C GLU A 103 10.98 -5.36 19.02
N ARG A 104 10.86 -4.17 18.40
CA ARG A 104 12.00 -3.30 18.07
C ARG A 104 13.08 -4.03 17.28
N CYS A 105 12.65 -4.97 16.44
CA CYS A 105 13.54 -5.82 15.67
C CYS A 105 13.54 -5.42 14.19
N HIS A 106 14.72 -5.12 13.65
CA HIS A 106 14.94 -4.99 12.23
C HIS A 106 15.21 -6.37 11.63
N LEU A 107 14.13 -7.05 11.21
CA LEU A 107 14.26 -8.33 10.52
C LEU A 107 14.92 -8.11 9.16
N ASP A 108 16.01 -8.81 8.91
CA ASP A 108 16.61 -8.88 7.58
C ASP A 108 15.70 -9.66 6.63
N MET A 109 15.77 -9.32 5.34
CA MET A 109 14.97 -9.97 4.29
C MET A 109 15.22 -11.48 4.19
N TYR A 110 16.40 -11.96 4.58
CA TYR A 110 16.79 -13.36 4.56
C TYR A 110 16.65 -14.04 5.93
N ASP A 111 16.05 -13.38 6.92
CA ASP A 111 15.81 -13.97 8.23
C ASP A 111 14.86 -15.17 8.10
N GLN A 112 15.28 -16.31 8.65
CA GLN A 112 14.52 -17.56 8.54
C GLN A 112 13.15 -17.49 9.23
N SER A 113 13.02 -16.67 10.29
CA SER A 113 11.76 -16.48 11.00
C SER A 113 10.74 -15.68 10.19
N LEU A 114 11.20 -14.91 9.19
CA LEU A 114 10.32 -14.09 8.35
C LEU A 114 9.38 -14.96 7.51
N ALA A 115 9.86 -16.09 6.99
CA ALA A 115 9.06 -17.01 6.18
C ALA A 115 7.84 -17.53 6.95
N ASP A 116 8.00 -17.89 8.22
CA ASP A 116 6.91 -18.34 9.08
C ASP A 116 5.93 -17.22 9.42
N ARG A 117 6.43 -16.01 9.66
CA ARG A 117 5.57 -14.83 9.90
C ARG A 117 4.73 -14.49 8.67
N VAL A 118 5.35 -14.49 7.49
CA VAL A 118 4.68 -14.25 6.20
C VAL A 118 3.60 -15.29 5.95
N ARG A 119 3.90 -16.58 6.16
CA ARG A 119 2.92 -17.66 6.01
C ARG A 119 1.73 -17.47 6.95
N LYS A 120 1.99 -17.19 8.23
CA LYS A 120 0.93 -16.96 9.24
C LYS A 120 0.07 -15.74 8.92
N LEU A 121 0.66 -14.65 8.41
CA LEU A 121 -0.11 -13.47 8.00
C LEU A 121 -0.99 -13.78 6.79
N ARG A 122 -0.47 -14.52 5.80
CA ARG A 122 -1.27 -14.96 4.66
C ARG A 122 -2.45 -15.84 5.09
N GLU A 123 -2.19 -16.83 5.95
CA GLU A 123 -3.23 -17.67 6.54
C GLU A 123 -4.27 -16.83 7.28
N LEU A 124 -3.85 -15.92 8.16
CA LEU A 124 -4.73 -15.05 8.92
C LEU A 124 -5.60 -14.15 8.03
N ALA A 125 -5.02 -13.59 6.97
CA ALA A 125 -5.75 -12.76 6.01
C ALA A 125 -6.86 -13.58 5.33
N VAL A 126 -6.51 -14.76 4.79
CA VAL A 126 -7.50 -15.60 4.09
C VAL A 126 -8.52 -16.17 5.06
N ASP A 127 -8.12 -16.63 6.24
CA ASP A 127 -9.04 -17.14 7.27
C ASP A 127 -10.06 -16.07 7.65
N THR A 128 -9.62 -14.81 7.76
CA THR A 128 -10.51 -13.67 7.98
C THR A 128 -11.48 -13.49 6.81
N LEU A 129 -10.99 -13.48 5.56
CA LEU A 129 -11.82 -13.35 4.35
C LEU A 129 -12.79 -14.54 4.13
N THR A 130 -12.50 -15.71 4.70
CA THR A 130 -13.34 -16.91 4.62
C THR A 130 -14.16 -17.17 5.89
N SER A 131 -14.18 -16.23 6.82
CA SER A 131 -14.95 -16.34 8.06
C SER A 131 -16.46 -16.12 7.79
N ASP A 132 -17.20 -15.51 8.71
CA ASP A 132 -18.62 -15.23 8.50
C ASP A 132 -18.78 -14.19 7.35
N PRO A 133 -19.42 -14.54 6.22
CA PRO A 133 -19.60 -13.63 5.08
C PRO A 133 -20.39 -12.35 5.42
N ASN A 134 -21.16 -12.36 6.51
CA ASN A 134 -21.92 -11.22 6.99
C ASN A 134 -21.16 -10.37 8.01
N CYS A 135 -19.99 -10.81 8.46
CA CYS A 135 -19.14 -10.02 9.32
C CYS A 135 -18.69 -8.75 8.59
N THR A 136 -18.68 -7.63 9.32
CA THR A 136 -18.30 -6.32 8.79
C THR A 136 -16.88 -5.97 9.19
N LEU A 137 -16.09 -5.51 8.23
CA LEU A 137 -14.72 -5.02 8.42
C LEU A 137 -14.70 -3.50 8.40
N HIS A 138 -13.86 -2.89 9.25
CA HIS A 138 -13.60 -1.44 9.28
C HIS A 138 -12.58 -1.05 8.22
N LEU A 139 -12.96 -0.16 7.29
CA LEU A 139 -12.08 0.32 6.21
C LEU A 139 -11.31 1.54 6.64
N GLU A 140 -11.91 2.72 6.56
CA GLU A 140 -11.30 4.00 6.87
C GLU A 140 -12.40 4.96 7.34
N GLY A 141 -12.13 5.73 8.38
CA GLY A 141 -13.14 6.58 9.01
C GLY A 141 -14.25 5.75 9.65
N ASP A 142 -15.49 6.14 9.37
CA ASP A 142 -16.71 5.45 9.81
C ASP A 142 -17.17 4.35 8.83
N GLN A 143 -16.37 4.06 7.79
CA GLN A 143 -16.76 3.16 6.72
C GLN A 143 -16.51 1.69 7.08
N THR A 144 -17.49 0.85 6.74
CA THR A 144 -17.41 -0.60 6.90
C THR A 144 -17.88 -1.31 5.62
N ILE A 145 -17.39 -2.53 5.38
CA ILE A 145 -17.84 -3.41 4.29
C ILE A 145 -18.10 -4.81 4.83
N ALA A 146 -19.10 -5.52 4.30
CA ALA A 146 -19.26 -6.93 4.62
C ALA A 146 -18.21 -7.78 3.88
N ILE A 147 -17.79 -8.87 4.49
CA ILE A 147 -16.75 -9.75 3.91
C ILE A 147 -17.16 -10.25 2.52
N HIS A 148 -18.40 -10.70 2.35
CA HIS A 148 -18.86 -11.17 1.04
C HIS A 148 -18.79 -10.09 -0.06
N GLU A 149 -19.10 -8.84 0.26
CA GLU A 149 -19.02 -7.73 -0.71
C GLU A 149 -17.56 -7.49 -1.13
N LEU A 150 -16.64 -7.50 -0.16
CA LEU A 150 -15.21 -7.33 -0.41
C LEU A 150 -14.63 -8.45 -1.28
N VAL A 151 -14.88 -9.71 -0.90
CA VAL A 151 -14.35 -10.88 -1.61
C VAL A 151 -14.97 -10.98 -3.01
N SER A 152 -16.26 -10.68 -3.16
CA SER A 152 -16.90 -10.70 -4.48
C SER A 152 -16.30 -9.65 -5.41
N ALA A 153 -16.09 -8.43 -4.91
CA ALA A 153 -15.47 -7.36 -5.69
C ALA A 153 -14.02 -7.69 -6.07
N ALA A 154 -13.27 -8.34 -5.17
CA ALA A 154 -11.90 -8.80 -5.46
C ALA A 154 -11.89 -9.93 -6.51
N ALA A 155 -12.74 -10.94 -6.35
CA ALA A 155 -12.80 -12.07 -7.27
C ALA A 155 -13.21 -11.66 -8.69
N GLU A 156 -14.13 -10.69 -8.82
CA GLU A 156 -14.53 -10.10 -10.09
C GLU A 156 -13.34 -9.45 -10.83
N GLN A 157 -12.41 -8.80 -10.11
CA GLN A 157 -11.22 -8.20 -10.72
C GLN A 157 -10.28 -9.22 -11.38
N TYR A 158 -10.34 -10.47 -10.95
CA TYR A 158 -9.50 -11.56 -11.48
C TYR A 158 -10.30 -12.58 -12.30
N ASP A 159 -11.56 -12.28 -12.66
CA ASP A 159 -12.44 -13.17 -13.42
C ASP A 159 -12.54 -14.59 -12.81
N MET A 160 -12.76 -14.64 -11.50
CA MET A 160 -12.87 -15.90 -10.74
C MET A 160 -14.00 -15.84 -9.71
N THR A 161 -14.33 -16.99 -9.13
CA THR A 161 -15.32 -17.04 -8.03
C THR A 161 -14.69 -16.60 -6.70
N PRO A 162 -15.47 -16.11 -5.73
CA PRO A 162 -15.01 -15.81 -4.38
C PRO A 162 -14.19 -16.94 -3.73
N GLU A 163 -14.64 -18.19 -3.89
CA GLU A 163 -13.99 -19.36 -3.33
C GLU A 163 -12.66 -19.66 -4.02
N ALA A 164 -12.60 -19.50 -5.35
CA ALA A 164 -11.38 -19.66 -6.12
C ALA A 164 -10.35 -18.58 -5.78
N TYR A 165 -10.79 -17.33 -5.57
CA TYR A 165 -9.96 -16.23 -5.10
C TYR A 165 -9.32 -16.54 -3.74
N CYS A 166 -10.13 -16.87 -2.74
CA CYS A 166 -9.63 -17.19 -1.40
C CYS A 166 -8.73 -18.43 -1.39
N SER A 167 -9.08 -19.47 -2.16
CA SER A 167 -8.25 -20.68 -2.31
C SER A 167 -6.90 -20.37 -2.96
N SER A 168 -6.90 -19.54 -4.00
CA SER A 168 -5.68 -19.09 -4.67
C SER A 168 -4.78 -18.28 -3.72
N MET A 169 -5.36 -17.36 -2.94
CA MET A 169 -4.63 -16.47 -2.03
C MET A 169 -3.88 -17.21 -0.91
N ARG A 170 -4.22 -18.47 -0.63
CA ARG A 170 -3.44 -19.32 0.30
C ARG A 170 -2.09 -19.73 -0.27
N ASN A 171 -1.93 -19.74 -1.58
CA ASN A 171 -0.70 -20.20 -2.22
C ASN A 171 0.41 -19.15 -2.09
N LYS A 172 1.63 -19.64 -1.78
CA LYS A 172 2.83 -18.81 -1.75
C LYS A 172 3.07 -18.15 -3.11
N GLY A 173 3.47 -16.89 -3.10
CA GLY A 173 3.77 -16.11 -4.31
C GLY A 173 2.55 -15.52 -5.03
N VAL A 174 1.33 -15.79 -4.56
CA VAL A 174 0.13 -15.08 -5.04
C VAL A 174 0.10 -13.68 -4.44
N TRP A 175 -0.03 -12.66 -5.30
CA TRP A 175 0.03 -11.26 -4.92
C TRP A 175 -1.20 -10.89 -4.09
N GLY A 176 -0.99 -10.37 -2.89
CA GLY A 176 -2.05 -9.77 -2.09
C GLY A 176 -2.23 -8.29 -2.43
N GLY A 177 -3.34 -7.71 -1.98
CA GLY A 177 -3.68 -6.31 -2.18
C GLY A 177 -4.60 -5.76 -1.11
N GLY A 178 -5.51 -4.85 -1.51
CA GLY A 178 -6.45 -4.18 -0.61
C GLY A 178 -7.28 -5.12 0.27
N PRO A 179 -7.86 -6.22 -0.25
CA PRO A 179 -8.64 -7.17 0.56
C PRO A 179 -7.82 -7.80 1.68
N GLU A 180 -6.60 -8.25 1.41
CA GLU A 180 -5.71 -8.84 2.41
C GLU A 180 -5.27 -7.81 3.45
N ILE A 181 -4.98 -6.57 3.04
CA ILE A 181 -4.61 -5.48 3.97
C ILE A 181 -5.77 -5.19 4.92
N LEU A 182 -6.99 -5.06 4.38
CA LEU A 182 -8.18 -4.79 5.16
C LEU A 182 -8.49 -5.93 6.13
N ALA A 183 -8.40 -7.17 5.67
CA ALA A 183 -8.57 -8.36 6.49
C ALA A 183 -7.56 -8.39 7.64
N LEU A 184 -6.27 -8.16 7.36
CA LEU A 184 -5.22 -8.11 8.37
C LEU A 184 -5.42 -6.98 9.38
N ALA A 185 -5.77 -5.77 8.93
CA ALA A 185 -6.01 -4.64 9.82
C ALA A 185 -7.10 -4.97 10.85
N ASN A 186 -8.17 -5.64 10.42
CA ASN A 186 -9.28 -6.05 11.27
C ASN A 186 -8.93 -7.24 12.18
N ALA A 187 -8.27 -8.27 11.64
CA ALA A 187 -7.87 -9.45 12.41
C ALA A 187 -6.85 -9.11 13.51
N LEU A 188 -5.90 -8.23 13.20
CA LEU A 188 -4.88 -7.77 14.13
C LEU A 188 -5.37 -6.63 15.03
N ARG A 189 -6.56 -6.07 14.76
CA ARG A 189 -7.09 -4.83 15.37
C ARG A 189 -6.03 -3.74 15.40
N ARG A 190 -5.38 -3.53 14.26
CA ARG A 190 -4.23 -2.63 14.10
C ARG A 190 -4.34 -1.85 12.79
N PRO A 191 -4.12 -0.52 12.80
CA PRO A 191 -4.09 0.25 11.57
C PRO A 191 -2.95 -0.17 10.64
N ILE A 192 -3.26 -0.26 9.34
CA ILE A 192 -2.27 -0.44 8.28
C ILE A 192 -2.39 0.74 7.30
N HIS A 193 -1.34 1.55 7.23
CA HIS A 193 -1.29 2.74 6.37
C HIS A 193 -0.46 2.44 5.13
N VAL A 194 -1.06 2.66 3.96
CA VAL A 194 -0.42 2.44 2.67
C VAL A 194 -0.08 3.79 2.06
N PHE A 195 1.19 4.00 1.76
CA PHE A 195 1.68 5.18 1.07
C PHE A 195 2.09 4.83 -0.36
N GLU A 196 2.08 5.81 -1.26
CA GLU A 196 2.70 5.70 -2.57
C GLU A 196 3.75 6.81 -2.77
N PRO A 197 4.85 6.52 -3.47
CA PRO A 197 5.80 7.55 -3.88
C PRO A 197 5.20 8.38 -5.02
N VAL A 198 5.28 9.70 -4.89
CA VAL A 198 4.89 10.67 -5.91
C VAL A 198 6.00 11.67 -6.16
N ALA A 199 6.10 12.16 -7.39
CA ALA A 199 6.99 13.27 -7.70
C ALA A 199 6.61 14.53 -6.89
N ALA A 200 7.59 15.14 -6.24
CA ALA A 200 7.44 16.51 -5.77
C ALA A 200 7.25 17.47 -6.96
N CYS A 201 6.70 18.66 -6.72
CA CYS A 201 6.43 19.64 -7.77
C CYS A 201 7.68 20.08 -8.56
N ASN A 202 8.87 19.97 -7.95
CA ASN A 202 10.14 20.26 -8.61
C ASN A 202 10.67 19.10 -9.48
N GLY A 203 10.03 17.92 -9.45
CA GLY A 203 10.43 16.73 -10.19
C GLY A 203 11.73 16.06 -9.72
N THR A 204 12.41 16.61 -8.72
CA THR A 204 13.73 16.12 -8.27
C THR A 204 13.67 15.27 -7.01
N GLN A 205 12.49 15.15 -6.38
CA GLN A 205 12.34 14.48 -5.09
C GLN A 205 11.10 13.61 -5.03
N PHE A 206 11.19 12.54 -4.23
CA PHE A 206 10.04 11.73 -3.84
C PHE A 206 9.30 12.34 -2.65
N ARG A 207 7.97 12.29 -2.70
CA ARG A 207 7.09 12.47 -1.54
C ARG A 207 6.27 11.21 -1.35
N LEU A 208 5.88 10.95 -0.11
CA LEU A 208 4.94 9.88 0.21
C LEU A 208 3.55 10.48 0.35
N GLN A 209 2.61 9.95 -0.42
CA GLN A 209 1.19 10.28 -0.33
C GLN A 209 0.48 9.10 0.34
N LEU A 210 -0.37 9.38 1.35
CA LEU A 210 -1.22 8.35 1.95
C LEU A 210 -2.33 7.97 0.96
N CYS A 211 -2.39 6.68 0.62
CA CYS A 211 -3.36 6.10 -0.31
C CYS A 211 -4.53 5.42 0.41
N GLY A 212 -4.30 4.89 1.61
CA GLY A 212 -5.34 4.30 2.43
C GLY A 212 -4.88 4.11 3.88
N ALA A 213 -5.81 4.31 4.82
CA ALA A 213 -5.59 4.11 6.25
C ALA A 213 -6.51 3.02 6.80
N PHE A 214 -6.21 1.77 6.45
CA PHE A 214 -7.05 0.61 6.77
C PHE A 214 -7.15 0.40 8.28
N GLY A 215 -8.39 0.34 8.79
CA GLY A 215 -8.71 0.20 10.20
C GLY A 215 -8.66 1.50 11.02
N SER A 216 -8.19 2.62 10.47
CA SER A 216 -8.20 3.91 11.17
C SER A 216 -9.56 4.61 11.02
N PRO A 217 -10.06 5.30 12.05
CA PRO A 217 -9.49 5.44 13.39
C PRO A 217 -9.89 4.30 14.35
N ALA A 218 -10.71 3.34 13.91
CA ALA A 218 -11.30 2.30 14.77
C ALA A 218 -10.27 1.49 15.59
N PHE A 219 -9.04 1.38 15.10
CA PHE A 219 -7.96 0.64 15.76
C PHE A 219 -6.78 1.53 16.23
N ASP A 220 -6.89 2.85 16.12
CA ASP A 220 -5.80 3.77 16.45
C ASP A 220 -5.41 3.72 17.95
N GLU A 221 -6.37 3.37 18.82
CA GLU A 221 -6.17 3.23 20.27
C GLU A 221 -5.11 2.18 20.65
N CYS A 222 -4.79 1.22 19.77
CA CYS A 222 -3.74 0.24 20.06
C CYS A 222 -2.33 0.86 20.12
N GLY A 223 -2.17 2.10 19.62
CA GLY A 223 -0.91 2.86 19.66
C GLY A 223 0.20 2.31 18.76
N LYS A 224 -0.06 1.24 18.00
CA LYS A 224 0.90 0.58 17.10
C LYS A 224 0.34 0.62 15.69
N ARG A 225 1.12 1.06 14.70
CA ARG A 225 0.66 1.15 13.31
C ARG A 225 1.67 0.53 12.37
N VAL A 226 1.19 -0.19 11.37
CA VAL A 226 2.06 -0.70 10.31
C VAL A 226 1.98 0.25 9.13
N CYS A 227 3.12 0.74 8.67
CA CYS A 227 3.21 1.59 7.49
C CYS A 227 3.93 0.82 6.37
N ILE A 228 3.33 0.82 5.18
CA ILE A 228 3.92 0.21 3.98
C ILE A 228 3.88 1.18 2.81
N ILE A 229 4.74 0.97 1.82
CA ILE A 229 4.73 1.71 0.56
C ILE A 229 4.30 0.77 -0.56
N ALA A 230 3.36 1.19 -1.40
CA ALA A 230 3.06 0.59 -2.69
C ALA A 230 3.81 1.37 -3.80
N ALA A 231 4.74 0.72 -4.48
CA ALA A 231 5.59 1.32 -5.51
C ALA A 231 5.85 0.36 -6.66
N ASP A 232 6.51 0.85 -7.72
CA ASP A 232 7.12 -0.03 -8.71
C ASP A 232 8.43 -0.65 -8.19
N ASP A 233 8.81 -1.79 -8.76
CA ASP A 233 9.96 -2.60 -8.35
C ASP A 233 11.32 -1.92 -8.55
N ARG A 234 11.38 -0.82 -9.33
CA ARG A 234 12.59 -0.02 -9.52
C ARG A 234 12.75 1.03 -8.43
N PHE A 235 11.77 1.27 -7.57
CA PHE A 235 11.91 2.24 -6.48
C PHE A 235 12.92 1.71 -5.44
N PRO A 236 13.86 2.53 -4.92
CA PRO A 236 14.05 3.96 -5.14
C PRO A 236 15.00 4.35 -6.30
N ASP A 237 15.50 3.38 -7.07
CA ASP A 237 16.48 3.58 -8.15
C ASP A 237 15.87 4.24 -9.41
N CYS A 238 14.56 4.50 -9.44
CA CYS A 238 13.90 5.26 -10.49
C CYS A 238 13.93 6.77 -10.22
N LYS A 239 13.76 7.59 -11.26
CA LYS A 239 13.60 9.03 -11.06
C LYS A 239 12.21 9.36 -10.49
N PRO A 240 12.06 10.42 -9.69
CA PRO A 240 10.75 10.83 -9.19
C PRO A 240 9.70 11.06 -10.27
N THR A 241 10.09 11.56 -11.44
CA THR A 241 9.19 11.76 -12.58
C THR A 241 8.81 10.46 -13.32
N GLU A 242 9.50 9.37 -13.04
CA GLU A 242 9.34 8.07 -13.71
C GLU A 242 8.67 7.01 -12.82
N VAL A 243 8.43 7.35 -11.55
CA VAL A 243 7.81 6.44 -10.59
C VAL A 243 6.36 6.21 -10.96
N LYS A 244 6.00 4.94 -11.06
CA LYS A 244 4.62 4.56 -11.34
C LYS A 244 3.85 4.47 -10.05
N ARG A 245 2.66 5.07 -10.05
CA ARG A 245 1.74 4.97 -8.92
C ARG A 245 1.16 3.57 -8.81
N HIS A 246 0.56 3.28 -7.66
CA HIS A 246 -0.19 2.05 -7.49
C HIS A 246 -1.33 2.00 -8.52
N GLY A 247 -1.44 0.88 -9.26
CA GLY A 247 -2.39 0.73 -10.37
C GLY A 247 -1.90 1.23 -11.75
N GLU A 248 -0.79 1.96 -11.83
CA GLU A 248 -0.13 2.37 -13.09
C GLU A 248 1.06 1.45 -13.46
N GLY A 249 1.14 0.28 -12.81
CA GLY A 249 2.24 -0.67 -12.91
C GLY A 249 3.06 -0.81 -11.63
N GLY A 250 2.75 -0.05 -10.56
CA GLY A 250 3.28 -0.31 -9.23
C GLY A 250 2.64 -1.55 -8.60
N ASN A 251 3.40 -2.62 -8.49
CA ASN A 251 2.98 -3.95 -8.02
C ASN A 251 3.86 -4.49 -6.88
N HIS A 252 4.68 -3.65 -6.27
CA HIS A 252 5.60 -4.02 -5.21
C HIS A 252 5.27 -3.28 -3.90
N PHE A 253 5.38 -3.99 -2.77
CA PHE A 253 5.18 -3.41 -1.45
C PHE A 253 6.49 -3.39 -0.67
N LEU A 254 6.75 -2.30 0.05
CA LEU A 254 7.96 -2.08 0.84
C LEU A 254 7.57 -1.75 2.29
N ALA A 255 8.42 -2.08 3.26
CA ALA A 255 8.17 -1.68 4.65
C ALA A 255 8.62 -0.22 4.87
N LEU A 256 7.81 0.56 5.60
CA LEU A 256 8.12 1.93 5.99
C LEU A 256 8.26 2.02 7.51
N LEU A 257 9.50 2.11 7.98
CA LEU A 257 9.84 2.06 9.41
C LEU A 257 10.18 3.46 9.93
N PRO A 258 9.66 3.92 11.07
CA PRO A 258 10.02 5.22 11.62
C PRO A 258 11.48 5.23 12.08
N ALA A 259 12.24 6.22 11.62
CA ALA A 259 13.64 6.44 11.97
C ALA A 259 13.71 7.31 13.24
N GLY A 260 14.26 6.75 14.32
CA GLY A 260 14.41 7.45 15.60
C GLY A 260 13.93 6.67 16.83
N MET A 261 13.42 5.44 16.67
CA MET A 261 13.08 4.57 17.81
C MET A 261 14.26 3.72 18.32
N ASP A 262 15.46 3.84 17.74
CA ASP A 262 16.68 3.09 18.10
C ASP A 262 17.38 3.58 19.38
N ARG A 263 16.67 4.14 20.35
CA ARG A 263 17.27 4.51 21.64
C ARG A 263 16.40 4.10 22.82
N ALA A 264 16.67 2.91 23.32
CA ALA A 264 16.68 2.61 24.75
C ALA A 264 17.91 1.74 25.06
#